data_AF-A0ABD1JG40-F1
#
_entry.id   AF-A0ABD1JG40-F1
#
_cell.length_a   1.000
_cell.length_b   1.000
_cell.length_c   1.000
_cell.angle_alpha   90.00
_cell.angle_beta   90.00
_cell.angle_gamma   90.00
#
_symmetry.space_group_name_H-M   'P 1'
#
loop_
_entity.id
_entity.type
_entity.pdbx_description
1 polymer ?
#
loop_
_entity_poly.entity_id
_entity_poly.type
_entity_poly.pdbx_seq_one_letter_code
_entity_poly.pdbx_strand_id
1 'polypeptide(L)'
;MQSTLPGYRWTSLCLLATVLLTCISEQTVAAKQLMRSSPIAFGGAKHTTMICCHRTSPARIRTEINGCIIQSQSDACVAAVIFKTNGTYYCTSPNARWVKLKMLALAKNHKSCSPA
;
A
#
# COMPACT_ATOMS: atom_id res chain seq x y z
N MET A 1 52.75 -19.88 -42.97
CA MET A 1 53.21 -18.91 -43.98
C MET A 1 52.25 -17.74 -43.97
N GLN A 2 52.76 -16.58 -43.56
CA GLN A 2 52.02 -15.33 -43.49
C GLN A 2 51.80 -14.78 -44.90
N SER A 3 50.56 -14.41 -45.20
CA SER A 3 50.24 -13.55 -46.36
C SER A 3 49.43 -12.37 -45.83
N THR A 4 50.18 -11.35 -45.42
CA THR A 4 49.74 -9.99 -45.20
C THR A 4 49.13 -9.45 -46.50
N LEU A 5 47.85 -9.04 -46.46
CA LEU A 5 47.27 -8.18 -47.50
C LEU A 5 46.59 -6.95 -46.86
N PRO A 6 46.74 -5.77 -47.49
CA PRO A 6 46.66 -4.46 -46.84
C PRO A 6 45.24 -3.99 -46.52
N GLY A 7 44.94 -3.90 -45.21
CA GLY A 7 44.54 -2.72 -44.44
C GLY A 7 43.45 -1.74 -44.88
N TYR A 8 42.97 -1.72 -46.14
CA TYR A 8 42.12 -0.61 -46.63
C TYR A 8 40.83 -1.04 -47.35
N ARG A 9 40.48 -2.33 -47.34
CA ARG A 9 39.23 -2.83 -47.94
C ARG A 9 38.15 -3.26 -46.93
N TRP A 10 38.45 -3.28 -45.64
CA TRP A 10 37.50 -3.73 -44.59
C TRP A 10 36.62 -2.61 -44.04
N THR A 11 37.07 -1.35 -44.10
CA THR A 11 36.34 -0.19 -43.55
C THR A 11 35.13 0.21 -44.39
N SER A 12 35.24 0.21 -45.73
CA SER A 12 34.09 0.48 -46.62
C SER A 12 33.03 -0.64 -46.60
N LEU A 13 33.44 -1.90 -46.44
CA LEU A 13 32.51 -3.02 -46.27
C LEU A 13 31.80 -2.97 -44.90
N CYS A 14 32.50 -2.52 -43.83
CA CYS A 14 31.88 -2.30 -42.53
C CYS A 14 30.79 -1.21 -42.56
N LEU A 15 31.04 -0.08 -43.23
CA LEU A 15 30.08 1.04 -43.25
C LEU A 15 28.77 0.68 -43.97
N LEU A 16 28.85 -0.06 -45.07
CA LEU A 16 27.66 -0.54 -45.78
C LEU A 16 26.87 -1.59 -44.98
N ALA A 17 27.55 -2.45 -44.23
CA ALA A 17 26.90 -3.40 -43.32
C ALA A 17 26.20 -2.70 -42.15
N THR A 18 26.76 -1.61 -41.61
CA THR A 18 26.13 -0.85 -40.52
C THR A 18 24.84 -0.15 -40.96
N VAL A 19 24.79 0.42 -42.17
CA VAL A 19 23.59 1.11 -42.67
C VAL A 19 22.45 0.14 -42.98
N LEU A 20 22.75 -1.06 -43.47
CA LEU A 20 21.75 -2.12 -43.69
C LEU A 20 21.15 -2.67 -42.39
N LEU A 21 21.93 -2.74 -41.31
CA LEU A 21 21.46 -3.23 -40.00
C LEU A 21 20.59 -2.20 -39.26
N THR A 22 20.80 -0.90 -39.46
CA THR A 22 19.97 0.13 -38.80
C THR A 22 18.60 0.33 -39.47
N CYS A 23 18.45 0.00 -40.76
CA CYS A 23 17.20 0.22 -41.52
C CYS A 23 16.03 -0.73 -41.18
N ILE A 24 16.23 -1.79 -40.39
CA ILE A 24 15.16 -2.76 -40.08
C ILE A 24 14.52 -2.50 -38.70
N SER A 25 14.94 -1.47 -37.96
CA SER A 25 14.43 -1.22 -36.59
C SER A 25 13.28 -0.22 -36.48
N GLU A 26 12.84 0.39 -37.59
CA GLU A 26 11.86 1.48 -37.61
C GLU A 26 10.38 1.06 -37.73
N GLN A 27 9.99 -0.13 -37.26
CA GLN A 27 8.59 -0.60 -37.32
C GLN A 27 7.96 -1.15 -36.02
N THR A 28 8.42 -0.74 -34.83
CA THR A 28 7.73 -1.13 -33.57
C THR A 28 7.29 0.04 -32.69
N VAL A 29 6.70 1.07 -33.31
CA VAL A 29 5.95 2.14 -32.63
C VAL A 29 4.44 1.95 -32.81
N ALA A 30 3.89 0.80 -32.47
CA ALA A 30 2.45 0.65 -32.22
C ALA A 30 2.18 -0.71 -31.54
N ALA A 31 1.26 -0.73 -30.57
CA ALA A 31 0.74 -1.91 -29.89
C ALA A 31 1.55 -2.51 -28.71
N LYS A 32 1.93 -1.68 -27.72
CA LYS A 32 1.82 -2.10 -26.30
C LYS A 32 0.81 -1.23 -25.58
N GLN A 33 -0.46 -1.40 -25.96
CA GLN A 33 -1.59 -0.90 -25.18
C GLN A 33 -1.85 -1.84 -23.99
N LEU A 34 -1.79 -1.24 -22.81
CA LEU A 34 -2.65 -1.48 -21.65
C LEU A 34 -2.60 -2.87 -20.99
N MET A 35 -1.51 -3.14 -20.28
CA MET A 35 -1.64 -3.74 -18.95
C MET A 35 -1.36 -2.67 -17.90
N ARG A 36 -2.38 -1.83 -17.66
CA ARG A 36 -2.44 -1.04 -16.43
C ARG A 36 -2.97 -1.96 -15.34
N SER A 37 -2.16 -2.91 -14.91
CA SER A 37 -2.40 -3.59 -13.64
C SER A 37 -2.23 -2.53 -12.56
N SER A 38 -3.35 -2.06 -12.01
CA SER A 38 -3.34 -1.24 -10.80
C SER A 38 -2.46 -1.94 -9.77
N PRO A 39 -1.43 -1.30 -9.20
CA PRO A 39 -0.93 -1.78 -7.94
C PRO A 39 -2.13 -1.70 -7.00
N ILE A 40 -2.61 -2.85 -6.53
CA ILE A 40 -3.25 -2.87 -5.22
C ILE A 40 -2.14 -2.39 -4.30
N ALA A 41 -2.11 -1.08 -4.06
CA ALA A 41 -1.42 -0.54 -2.94
C ALA A 41 -2.13 -1.16 -1.73
N PHE A 42 -1.64 -2.32 -1.28
CA PHE A 42 -1.54 -2.55 0.15
C PHE A 42 -0.69 -1.39 0.62
N GLY A 43 -1.35 -0.26 0.89
CA GLY A 43 -0.74 0.87 1.55
C GLY A 43 -0.11 0.26 2.78
N GLY A 44 1.22 0.18 2.78
CA GLY A 44 1.97 -0.21 3.95
C GLY A 44 1.51 0.75 5.03
N ALA A 45 0.65 0.25 5.91
CA ALA A 45 0.19 1.00 7.05
C ALA A 45 1.47 1.37 7.79
N LYS A 46 1.84 2.65 7.71
CA LYS A 46 2.91 3.21 8.51
C LYS A 46 2.48 2.94 9.94
N HIS A 47 3.08 1.94 10.57
CA HIS A 47 2.78 1.54 11.93
C HIS A 47 3.29 2.64 12.86
N THR A 48 2.51 3.73 12.97
CA THR A 48 2.66 4.73 14.01
C THR A 48 2.39 4.00 15.31
N THR A 49 3.46 3.60 16.01
CA THR A 49 3.47 3.10 17.40
C THR A 49 2.10 2.62 17.86
N MET A 50 1.67 1.43 17.43
CA MET A 50 0.37 0.89 17.81
C MET A 50 0.29 0.85 19.34
N ILE A 51 -0.53 1.73 19.90
CA ILE A 51 -1.00 1.58 21.27
C ILE A 51 -1.95 0.39 21.23
N CYS A 52 -1.43 -0.81 21.49
CA CYS A 52 -2.28 -1.98 21.58
C CYS A 52 -2.86 -2.12 22.99
N CYS A 53 -4.15 -2.44 23.06
CA CYS A 53 -4.82 -2.66 24.33
C CYS A 53 -4.48 -4.05 24.89
N HIS A 54 -3.96 -4.09 26.12
CA HIS A 54 -3.74 -5.33 26.88
C HIS A 54 -4.91 -5.66 27.81
N ARG A 55 -5.71 -4.64 28.16
CA ARG A 55 -6.93 -4.76 28.96
C ARG A 55 -8.02 -3.87 28.37
N THR A 56 -9.27 -4.24 28.58
CA THR A 56 -10.43 -3.46 28.14
C THR A 56 -11.32 -3.12 29.33
N SER A 57 -12.04 -2.01 29.22
CA SER A 57 -13.07 -1.61 30.19
C SER A 57 -14.47 -1.65 29.55
N PRO A 58 -15.50 -2.10 30.28
CA PRO A 58 -16.89 -1.97 29.84
C PRO A 58 -17.49 -0.59 30.17
N ALA A 59 -16.78 0.25 30.93
CA ALA A 59 -17.29 1.54 31.40
C ALA A 59 -17.59 2.49 30.24
N ARG A 60 -18.68 3.27 30.36
CA ARG A 60 -19.04 4.28 29.36
C ARG A 60 -18.10 5.47 29.40
N ILE A 61 -17.62 5.87 28.23
CA ILE A 61 -16.87 7.10 28.03
C ILE A 61 -17.85 8.28 28.02
N ARG A 62 -17.63 9.27 28.88
CA ARG A 62 -18.47 10.48 28.99
C ARG A 62 -18.03 11.61 28.08
N THR A 63 -16.79 11.55 27.59
CA THR A 63 -16.21 12.55 26.69
C THR A 63 -16.68 12.34 25.25
N GLU A 64 -16.52 13.37 24.43
CA GLU A 64 -16.84 13.29 23.01
C GLU A 64 -15.91 12.29 22.30
N ILE A 65 -16.52 11.39 21.52
CA ILE A 65 -15.83 10.37 20.75
C ILE A 65 -15.81 10.82 19.30
N ASN A 66 -14.61 11.00 18.76
CA ASN A 66 -14.38 11.57 17.44
C ASN A 66 -14.07 10.47 16.40
N GLY A 67 -13.79 9.25 16.85
CA GLY A 67 -13.57 8.09 15.98
C GLY A 67 -13.29 6.82 16.78
N CYS A 68 -13.07 5.73 16.07
CA CYS A 68 -12.78 4.42 16.64
C CYS A 68 -11.80 3.62 15.79
N ILE A 69 -11.09 2.71 16.44
CA ILE A 69 -10.22 1.72 15.82
C ILE A 69 -10.62 0.34 16.35
N ILE A 70 -10.77 -0.64 15.46
CA ILE A 70 -11.10 -2.01 15.82
C ILE A 70 -9.80 -2.81 15.89
N GLN A 71 -9.45 -3.26 17.08
CA GLN A 71 -8.28 -4.08 17.34
C GLN A 71 -8.68 -5.56 17.42
N SER A 72 -8.10 -6.37 16.53
CA SER A 72 -8.17 -7.82 16.59
C SER A 72 -7.31 -8.37 17.72
N GLN A 73 -7.67 -9.55 18.23
CA GLN A 73 -6.84 -10.25 19.22
C GLN A 73 -5.54 -10.74 18.59
N SER A 74 -4.42 -10.56 19.29
CA SER A 74 -3.09 -11.09 18.97
C SER A 74 -2.41 -11.63 20.23
N ASP A 75 -1.18 -12.15 20.13
CA ASP A 75 -0.48 -12.77 21.27
C ASP A 75 -0.33 -11.84 22.49
N ALA A 76 -0.05 -10.55 22.26
CA ALA A 76 0.14 -9.57 23.34
C ALA A 76 -1.08 -8.66 23.57
N CYS A 77 -2.01 -8.61 22.61
CA CYS A 77 -3.05 -7.59 22.58
C CYS A 77 -4.45 -8.24 22.57
N VAL A 78 -5.36 -7.76 23.41
CA VAL A 78 -6.71 -8.32 23.51
C VAL A 78 -7.63 -7.73 22.45
N ALA A 79 -8.71 -8.44 22.09
CA ALA A 79 -9.75 -7.86 21.24
C ALA A 79 -10.35 -6.61 21.89
N ALA A 80 -10.29 -5.46 21.19
CA ALA A 80 -10.69 -4.17 21.75
C ALA A 80 -11.27 -3.23 20.69
N VAL A 81 -12.17 -2.36 21.11
CA VAL A 81 -12.54 -1.16 20.35
C VAL A 81 -11.87 0.03 21.03
N ILE A 82 -10.98 0.69 20.31
CA ILE A 82 -10.24 1.85 20.78
C ILE A 82 -11.00 3.10 20.36
N PHE A 83 -11.59 3.81 21.30
CA PHE A 83 -12.24 5.09 21.00
C PHE A 83 -11.25 6.23 21.09
N LYS A 84 -11.23 7.08 20.06
CA LYS A 84 -10.45 8.32 20.02
C LYS A 84 -11.32 9.47 20.53
N THR A 85 -10.84 10.16 21.56
CA THR A 85 -11.43 11.39 22.09
C THR A 85 -10.48 12.56 21.83
N ASN A 86 -10.76 13.74 22.38
CA ASN A 86 -9.88 14.92 22.27
C ASN A 86 -8.52 14.69 22.96
N GLY A 87 -7.58 14.08 22.23
CA GLY A 87 -6.20 13.84 22.66
C GLY A 87 -5.95 12.55 23.46
N THR A 88 -6.96 11.67 23.62
CA THR A 88 -6.81 10.44 24.41
C THR A 88 -7.45 9.25 23.70
N TYR A 89 -6.97 8.06 24.03
CA TYR A 89 -7.49 6.78 23.54
C TYR A 89 -8.01 5.94 24.69
N TYR A 90 -9.16 5.31 24.50
CA TYR A 90 -9.79 4.45 25.50
C TYR A 90 -9.98 3.03 24.96
N CYS A 91 -9.40 2.06 25.67
CA CYS A 91 -9.55 0.64 25.38
C CYS A 91 -10.88 0.11 25.91
N THR A 92 -11.76 -0.30 25.01
CA THR A 92 -13.14 -0.69 25.36
C THR A 92 -13.43 -2.12 24.95
N SER A 93 -14.23 -2.81 25.76
CA SER A 93 -14.61 -4.19 25.42
C SER A 93 -15.57 -4.19 24.23
N PRO A 94 -15.30 -4.97 23.16
CA PRO A 94 -16.20 -5.07 22.00
C PRO A 94 -17.57 -5.65 22.37
N ASN A 95 -17.66 -6.35 23.50
CA ASN A 95 -18.87 -6.99 23.98
C ASN A 95 -19.78 -6.04 24.78
N ALA A 96 -19.30 -4.85 25.16
CA ALA A 96 -20.12 -3.91 25.91
C ALA A 96 -21.29 -3.37 25.05
N ARG A 97 -22.53 -3.48 25.55
CA ARG A 97 -23.75 -3.16 24.80
C ARG A 97 -23.75 -1.76 24.19
N TRP A 98 -23.17 -0.79 24.90
CA TRP A 98 -23.12 0.61 24.43
C TRP A 98 -22.11 0.82 23.29
N VAL A 99 -21.08 -0.02 23.17
CA VAL A 99 -20.03 0.11 22.16
C VAL A 99 -20.61 -0.10 20.78
N LYS A 100 -21.38 -1.19 20.59
CA LYS A 100 -22.10 -1.46 19.32
C LYS A 100 -23.02 -0.30 18.93
N LEU A 101 -23.80 0.21 19.88
CA LEU A 101 -24.69 1.36 19.66
C LEU A 101 -23.90 2.62 19.26
N LYS A 102 -22.75 2.85 19.89
CA LYS A 102 -21.92 4.02 19.61
C LYS A 102 -21.23 3.90 18.25
N MET A 103 -20.73 2.71 17.88
CA MET A 103 -20.17 2.45 16.54
C MET A 103 -21.20 2.71 15.44
N LEU A 104 -22.45 2.26 15.63
CA LEU A 104 -23.55 2.55 14.70
C LEU A 104 -23.86 4.05 14.62
N ALA A 105 -23.88 4.75 15.76
CA ALA A 105 -24.08 6.20 15.77
C ALA A 105 -22.95 6.96 15.08
N LEU A 106 -21.71 6.49 15.23
CA LEU A 106 -20.54 7.05 14.55
C LEU A 106 -20.59 6.82 13.03
N ALA A 107 -20.99 5.62 12.60
CA ALA A 107 -21.18 5.31 11.18
C ALA A 107 -22.22 6.21 10.51
N LYS A 108 -23.33 6.52 11.20
CA LYS A 108 -24.34 7.49 10.71
C LYS A 108 -23.78 8.90 10.51
N ASN A 109 -22.75 9.26 11.26
CA ASN A 109 -22.10 10.57 11.19
C ASN A 109 -20.84 10.56 10.29
N HIS A 110 -20.66 9.52 9.46
CA HIS A 110 -19.47 9.32 8.62
C HIS A 110 -18.14 9.24 9.38
N LYS A 111 -18.19 8.93 10.69
CA LYS A 111 -17.01 8.74 11.56
C LYS A 111 -16.76 7.25 11.81
N SER A 112 -16.65 6.45 10.75
CA SER A 112 -16.54 4.98 10.85
C SER A 112 -15.32 4.52 11.65
N CYS A 113 -15.37 3.28 12.15
CA CYS A 113 -14.21 2.67 12.79
C CYS A 113 -13.28 2.09 11.75
N SER A 114 -11.98 2.41 11.85
CA SER A 114 -10.95 1.81 11.01
C SER A 114 -10.41 0.52 11.63
N PRO A 115 -10.00 -0.48 10.86
CA PRO A 115 -9.21 -1.58 11.39
C PRO A 115 -7.86 -1.07 11.94
N ALA A 116 -7.39 -1.66 13.03
CA ALA A 116 -6.06 -1.42 13.60
C ALA A 116 -4.98 -1.96 12.66
#